data_AF-A0A812WFD2-F1
#
_entry.id   AF-A0A812WFD2-F1
#
_cell.length_a   1.000
_cell.length_b   1.000
_cell.length_c   1.000
_cell.angle_alpha   90.00
_cell.angle_beta   90.00
_cell.angle_gamma   90.00
#
_symmetry.space_group_name_H-M   'P 1'
#
loop_
_entity.id
_entity.type
_entity.pdbx_description
1 polymer ?
#
loop_
_entity_poly.entity_id
_entity_poly.type
_entity_poly.pdbx_seq_one_letter_code
_entity_poly.pdbx_strand_id
1 'polypeptide(L)'
;MLKHLQAESSMASNEAVVGAEEEAWRTMVQGEGDPNAAGVAESKDKMLKVEKNNENRSLKTNRLFPTPNKPDPMPHNLAFLFTKITPEQMMYMWNVLTFIFLTQCTMIVAYCAALAMFPEMWWTCTLCFGIPFSYVAIQQIYIDHDVMHGATFPVYEFQKFLTHPFADFFSLPWEEFVLEHNRHHASTVDLLIQGEFGWDPEEFHYALQQWAGPWSSNWYKYILTVPFIPVIHFFGLNDTGSLFALEWWMHFPDEGAGGKCNKEFWSKWVPRRVKHNSFVLCLWALVWLLGTYPLGRPLSEGWRFVFTVSFFARVGFSAAWMFITNFTHSLPWNEFLAQDRFVSDL
;
A
#
# COMPACT_ATOMS: atom_id res chain seq x y z
N MET A 1 -2.72 -15.60 -46.40
CA MET A 1 -3.57 -16.59 -45.72
C MET A 1 -2.98 -17.01 -44.36
N LEU A 2 -1.77 -17.58 -44.28
CA LEU A 2 -1.14 -17.98 -42.99
C LEU A 2 -0.97 -16.84 -41.96
N LYS A 3 -0.55 -15.64 -42.40
CA LYS A 3 -0.38 -14.47 -41.52
C LYS A 3 -1.72 -13.91 -40.97
N HIS A 4 -2.81 -14.12 -41.70
CA HIS A 4 -4.14 -13.66 -41.29
C HIS A 4 -4.75 -14.58 -40.22
N LEU A 5 -4.50 -15.89 -40.37
CA LEU A 5 -4.91 -16.92 -39.41
C LEU A 5 -4.13 -16.85 -38.08
N GLN A 6 -2.86 -16.44 -38.11
CA GLN A 6 -2.07 -16.20 -36.88
C GLN A 6 -2.53 -14.96 -36.11
N ALA A 7 -2.94 -13.90 -36.80
CA ALA A 7 -3.48 -12.69 -36.17
C ALA A 7 -4.83 -12.97 -35.48
N GLU A 8 -5.74 -13.67 -36.18
CA GLU A 8 -7.03 -14.10 -35.65
C GLU A 8 -6.88 -15.06 -34.46
N SER A 9 -5.92 -15.99 -34.52
CA SER A 9 -5.61 -16.88 -33.40
C SER A 9 -5.07 -16.13 -32.17
N SER A 10 -4.29 -15.06 -32.35
CA SER A 10 -3.75 -14.26 -31.24
C SER A 10 -4.80 -13.34 -30.61
N MET A 11 -5.72 -12.80 -31.43
CA MET A 11 -6.84 -12.00 -30.94
C MET A 11 -7.86 -12.86 -30.21
N ALA A 12 -8.20 -14.04 -30.75
CA ALA A 12 -9.06 -15.00 -30.08
C ALA A 12 -8.46 -15.52 -28.76
N SER A 13 -7.12 -15.70 -28.69
CA SER A 13 -6.46 -16.05 -27.43
C SER A 13 -6.47 -14.92 -26.41
N ASN A 14 -6.34 -13.66 -26.85
CA ASN A 14 -6.42 -12.51 -25.95
C ASN A 14 -7.85 -12.28 -25.44
N GLU A 15 -8.86 -12.41 -26.30
CA GLU A 15 -10.27 -12.31 -25.88
C GLU A 15 -10.67 -13.45 -24.93
N ALA A 16 -10.14 -14.66 -25.14
CA ALA A 16 -10.38 -15.79 -24.24
C ALA A 16 -9.67 -15.61 -22.88
N VAL A 17 -8.48 -15.00 -22.84
CA VAL A 17 -7.76 -14.69 -21.59
C VAL A 17 -8.48 -13.57 -20.83
N VAL A 18 -8.90 -12.50 -21.51
CA VAL A 18 -9.67 -11.40 -20.91
C VAL A 18 -11.03 -11.89 -20.41
N GLY A 19 -11.71 -12.77 -21.15
CA GLY A 19 -12.97 -13.38 -20.73
C GLY A 19 -12.82 -14.30 -19.52
N ALA A 20 -11.74 -15.09 -19.45
CA ALA A 20 -11.44 -15.95 -18.32
C ALA A 20 -11.02 -15.15 -17.06
N GLU A 21 -10.31 -14.02 -17.24
CA GLU A 21 -9.98 -13.08 -16.15
C GLU A 21 -11.23 -12.34 -15.64
N GLU A 22 -12.13 -11.94 -16.54
CA GLU A 22 -13.41 -11.31 -16.19
C GLU A 22 -14.37 -12.29 -15.47
N GLU A 23 -14.37 -13.57 -15.86
CA GLU A 23 -15.15 -14.63 -15.21
C GLU A 23 -14.56 -15.01 -13.84
N ALA A 24 -13.23 -15.08 -13.73
CA ALA A 24 -12.54 -15.27 -12.44
C ALA A 24 -12.80 -14.09 -11.48
N TRP A 25 -12.81 -12.86 -12.00
CA TRP A 25 -13.16 -11.64 -11.27
C TRP A 25 -14.61 -11.66 -10.77
N ARG A 26 -15.58 -11.98 -11.64
CA ARG A 26 -17.00 -12.12 -11.27
C ARG A 26 -17.22 -13.20 -10.19
N THR A 27 -16.37 -14.22 -10.17
CA THR A 27 -16.46 -15.32 -9.20
C THR A 27 -15.83 -14.95 -7.85
N MET A 28 -14.71 -14.22 -7.83
CA MET A 28 -14.11 -13.66 -6.60
C MET A 28 -15.02 -12.61 -5.92
N VAL A 29 -15.83 -11.91 -6.70
CA VAL A 29 -16.78 -10.88 -6.28
C VAL A 29 -17.98 -11.45 -5.48
N GLN A 30 -18.35 -12.73 -5.67
CA GLN A 30 -19.49 -13.35 -4.98
C GLN A 30 -19.11 -13.97 -3.63
N GLY A 31 -18.45 -13.20 -2.76
CA GLY A 31 -18.25 -13.55 -1.36
C GLY A 31 -19.55 -13.37 -0.55
N GLU A 32 -19.96 -14.40 0.19
CA GLU A 32 -21.24 -14.55 0.91
C GLU A 32 -21.70 -13.26 1.61
N GLY A 33 -22.80 -12.68 1.11
CA GLY A 33 -23.64 -11.77 1.88
C GLY A 33 -24.30 -12.50 3.05
N ASP A 34 -25.00 -11.74 3.88
CA ASP A 34 -25.83 -12.26 4.97
C ASP A 34 -26.52 -13.58 4.57
N PRO A 35 -26.27 -14.72 5.26
CA PRO A 35 -26.93 -15.99 4.96
C PRO A 35 -28.46 -15.92 5.15
N ASN A 36 -28.99 -14.82 5.73
CA ASN A 36 -30.42 -14.56 5.85
C ASN A 36 -30.99 -13.58 4.79
N ALA A 37 -30.16 -13.07 3.87
CA ALA A 37 -30.68 -12.33 2.71
C ALA A 37 -31.28 -13.32 1.71
N ALA A 38 -32.61 -13.39 1.67
CA ALA A 38 -33.34 -14.24 0.75
C ALA A 38 -32.91 -13.96 -0.71
N GLY A 39 -32.22 -14.93 -1.34
CA GLY A 39 -31.94 -14.91 -2.78
C GLY A 39 -30.50 -15.17 -3.24
N VAL A 40 -29.55 -15.54 -2.36
CA VAL A 40 -28.17 -15.84 -2.80
C VAL A 40 -28.12 -17.21 -3.48
N ALA A 41 -27.81 -17.23 -4.78
CA ALA A 41 -27.58 -18.46 -5.53
C ALA A 41 -26.28 -19.14 -5.08
N GLU A 42 -26.32 -20.44 -4.83
CA GLU A 42 -25.14 -21.25 -4.47
C GLU A 42 -24.06 -21.20 -5.57
N SER A 43 -22.88 -20.68 -5.21
CA SER A 43 -21.68 -20.76 -6.04
C SER A 43 -21.28 -22.22 -6.27
N LYS A 44 -21.03 -22.58 -7.53
CA LYS A 44 -20.64 -23.94 -7.97
C LYS A 44 -19.16 -24.26 -7.79
N ASP A 45 -18.34 -23.34 -7.28
CA ASP A 45 -16.89 -23.52 -7.24
C ASP A 45 -16.36 -23.88 -5.85
N LYS A 46 -15.65 -25.01 -5.75
CA LYS A 46 -15.17 -25.61 -4.49
C LYS A 46 -14.09 -24.80 -3.78
N MET A 47 -13.47 -23.83 -4.44
CA MET A 47 -12.37 -23.03 -3.87
C MET A 47 -12.81 -21.82 -3.03
N LEU A 48 -14.09 -21.43 -3.09
CA LEU A 48 -14.63 -20.27 -2.35
C LEU A 48 -15.62 -20.66 -1.25
N LYS A 49 -15.88 -21.95 -1.05
CA LYS A 49 -16.76 -22.42 0.01
C LYS A 49 -16.06 -22.23 1.36
N VAL A 50 -16.54 -21.28 2.17
CA VAL A 50 -16.04 -21.08 3.53
C VAL A 50 -16.59 -22.22 4.39
N GLU A 51 -15.82 -23.30 4.48
CA GLU A 51 -16.19 -24.44 5.31
C GLU A 51 -15.95 -24.11 6.79
N LYS A 52 -17.04 -24.03 7.55
CA LYS A 52 -17.02 -23.76 8.99
C LYS A 52 -17.43 -25.00 9.77
N ASN A 53 -16.85 -25.18 10.95
CA ASN A 53 -17.34 -26.19 11.90
C ASN A 53 -18.60 -25.69 12.64
N ASN A 54 -19.17 -26.55 13.48
CA ASN A 54 -20.35 -26.25 14.31
C ASN A 54 -20.13 -25.09 15.32
N GLU A 55 -18.89 -24.64 15.51
CA GLU A 55 -18.51 -23.52 16.38
C GLU A 55 -18.18 -22.24 15.59
N ASN A 56 -18.57 -22.16 14.30
CA ASN A 56 -18.27 -21.03 13.41
C ASN A 56 -16.76 -20.79 13.23
N ARG A 57 -15.92 -21.82 13.37
CA ARG A 57 -14.47 -21.77 13.11
C ARG A 57 -14.15 -22.26 11.71
N SER A 58 -13.14 -21.69 11.07
CA SER A 58 -12.62 -22.16 9.79
C SER A 58 -12.14 -23.61 9.91
N LEU A 59 -12.60 -24.51 9.05
CA LEU A 59 -12.08 -25.88 8.98
C LEU A 59 -10.62 -25.95 8.51
N LYS A 60 -10.11 -24.90 7.86
CA LYS A 60 -8.73 -24.83 7.34
C LYS A 60 -7.73 -24.28 8.36
N THR A 61 -8.13 -23.27 9.15
CA THR A 61 -7.22 -22.58 10.08
C THR A 61 -7.60 -22.75 11.55
N ASN A 62 -8.75 -23.36 11.84
CA ASN A 62 -9.35 -23.50 13.18
C ASN A 62 -9.60 -22.19 13.93
N ARG A 63 -9.43 -21.03 13.25
CA ARG A 63 -9.72 -19.70 13.79
C ARG A 63 -11.23 -19.47 13.82
N LEU A 64 -11.72 -18.86 14.90
CA LEU A 64 -13.11 -18.42 15.01
C LEU A 64 -13.37 -17.35 13.95
N PHE A 65 -14.45 -17.50 13.17
CA PHE A 65 -14.90 -16.38 12.36
C PHE A 65 -15.60 -15.37 13.27
N PRO A 66 -15.11 -14.11 13.33
CA PRO A 66 -15.75 -13.10 14.14
C PRO A 66 -17.17 -12.87 13.63
N THR A 67 -18.15 -12.90 14.54
CA THR A 67 -19.52 -12.46 14.23
C THR A 67 -19.54 -10.94 14.41
N PRO A 68 -19.80 -10.15 13.35
CA PRO A 68 -19.88 -8.70 13.47
C PRO A 68 -20.98 -8.33 14.47
N ASN A 69 -20.67 -7.49 15.46
CA ASN A 69 -21.67 -6.98 16.41
C ASN A 69 -22.53 -5.90 15.72
N LYS A 70 -23.44 -6.35 14.85
CA LYS A 70 -24.34 -5.46 14.10
C LYS A 70 -25.46 -4.99 15.02
N PRO A 71 -25.68 -3.67 15.15
CA PRO A 71 -26.87 -3.16 15.83
C PRO A 71 -28.14 -3.70 15.16
N ASP A 72 -29.12 -4.13 15.98
CA ASP A 72 -30.45 -4.54 15.52
C ASP A 72 -31.53 -3.81 16.36
N PRO A 73 -32.33 -2.91 15.76
CA PRO A 73 -32.36 -2.54 14.34
C PRO A 73 -31.13 -1.73 13.90
N MET A 74 -30.68 -1.91 12.67
CA MET A 74 -29.54 -1.17 12.10
C MET A 74 -29.88 0.33 11.99
N PRO A 75 -29.16 1.24 12.67
CA PRO A 75 -29.34 2.68 12.48
C PRO A 75 -29.01 3.08 11.04
N HIS A 76 -29.87 3.87 10.42
CA HIS A 76 -29.71 4.30 9.01
C HIS A 76 -28.37 5.01 8.77
N ASN A 77 -27.88 5.75 9.77
CA ASN A 77 -26.59 6.44 9.72
C ASN A 77 -25.37 5.51 9.88
N LEU A 78 -25.54 4.27 10.33
CA LEU A 78 -24.46 3.28 10.45
C LEU A 78 -24.52 2.20 9.38
N ALA A 79 -25.63 2.12 8.63
CA ALA A 79 -25.82 1.13 7.57
C ALA A 79 -24.68 1.13 6.54
N PHE A 80 -24.12 2.31 6.23
CA PHE A 80 -23.02 2.45 5.26
C PHE A 80 -21.73 1.72 5.70
N LEU A 81 -21.47 1.58 7.01
CA LEU A 81 -20.29 0.87 7.54
C LEU A 81 -20.36 -0.64 7.29
N PHE A 82 -21.56 -1.16 7.01
CA PHE A 82 -21.81 -2.56 6.73
C PHE A 82 -22.16 -2.82 5.26
N THR A 83 -22.14 -1.78 4.42
CA THR A 83 -22.37 -1.90 2.98
C THR A 83 -21.14 -2.52 2.32
N LYS A 84 -21.36 -3.58 1.54
CA LYS A 84 -20.29 -4.16 0.72
C LYS A 84 -19.98 -3.27 -0.47
N ILE A 85 -18.69 -3.12 -0.75
CA ILE A 85 -18.20 -2.43 -1.94
C ILE A 85 -18.59 -3.24 -3.18
N THR A 86 -19.16 -2.59 -4.18
CA THR A 86 -19.52 -3.24 -5.46
C THR A 86 -18.30 -3.40 -6.36
N PRO A 87 -18.33 -4.30 -7.36
CA PRO A 87 -17.22 -4.46 -8.31
C PRO A 87 -16.87 -3.18 -9.06
N GLU A 88 -17.87 -2.37 -9.41
CA GLU A 88 -17.69 -1.08 -10.07
C GLU A 88 -16.95 -0.10 -9.15
N GLN A 89 -17.25 -0.14 -7.84
CA GLN A 89 -16.55 0.67 -6.84
C GLN A 89 -15.10 0.17 -6.65
N MET A 90 -14.86 -1.15 -6.63
CA MET A 90 -13.49 -1.69 -6.57
C MET A 90 -12.66 -1.29 -7.80
N MET A 91 -13.25 -1.38 -9.00
CA MET A 91 -12.64 -0.91 -10.25
C MET A 91 -12.33 0.59 -10.18
N TYR A 92 -13.26 1.38 -9.64
CA TYR A 92 -13.07 2.81 -9.47
C TYR A 92 -11.85 3.11 -8.59
N MET A 93 -11.68 2.41 -7.46
CA MET A 93 -10.53 2.60 -6.57
C MET A 93 -9.19 2.31 -7.29
N TRP A 94 -9.11 1.21 -8.03
CA TRP A 94 -7.93 0.88 -8.85
C TRP A 94 -7.67 1.89 -9.97
N ASN A 95 -8.72 2.43 -10.59
CA ASN A 95 -8.61 3.48 -11.60
C ASN A 95 -8.09 4.79 -11.00
N VAL A 96 -8.48 5.13 -9.76
CA VAL A 96 -7.95 6.30 -9.05
C VAL A 96 -6.46 6.11 -8.76
N LEU A 97 -6.03 4.94 -8.27
CA LEU A 97 -4.61 4.65 -8.07
C LEU A 97 -3.81 4.74 -9.38
N THR A 98 -4.36 4.16 -10.46
CA THR A 98 -3.76 4.26 -11.79
C THR A 98 -3.65 5.71 -12.27
N PHE A 99 -4.68 6.52 -12.03
CA PHE A 99 -4.71 7.93 -12.38
C PHE A 99 -3.65 8.74 -11.62
N ILE A 100 -3.47 8.49 -10.32
CA ILE A 100 -2.42 9.10 -9.49
C ILE A 100 -1.04 8.78 -10.08
N PHE A 101 -0.77 7.52 -10.40
CA PHE A 101 0.49 7.12 -11.01
C PHE A 101 0.76 7.82 -12.35
N LEU A 102 -0.25 7.88 -13.23
CA LEU A 102 -0.13 8.58 -14.51
C LEU A 102 0.08 10.08 -14.33
N THR A 103 -0.55 10.67 -13.30
CA THR A 103 -0.34 12.07 -12.95
C THR A 103 1.09 12.31 -12.49
N GLN A 104 1.65 11.49 -11.59
CA GLN A 104 3.05 11.60 -11.18
C GLN A 104 4.01 11.49 -12.37
N CYS A 105 3.81 10.50 -13.25
CA CYS A 105 4.61 10.36 -14.47
C CYS A 105 4.53 11.62 -15.34
N THR A 106 3.32 12.14 -15.55
CA THR A 106 3.08 13.35 -16.34
C THR A 106 3.75 14.57 -15.71
N MET A 107 3.69 14.71 -14.39
CA MET A 107 4.33 15.80 -13.65
C MET A 107 5.86 15.77 -13.80
N ILE A 108 6.48 14.59 -13.76
CA ILE A 108 7.92 14.43 -13.96
C ILE A 108 8.33 14.86 -15.38
N VAL A 109 7.58 14.41 -16.40
CA VAL A 109 7.83 14.80 -17.79
C VAL A 109 7.60 16.30 -17.99
N ALA A 110 6.52 16.85 -17.42
CA ALA A 110 6.22 18.28 -17.48
C ALA A 110 7.29 19.12 -16.78
N TYR A 111 7.85 18.65 -15.67
CA TYR A 111 8.96 19.30 -14.99
C TYR A 111 10.23 19.32 -15.86
N CYS A 112 10.55 18.21 -16.51
CA CYS A 112 11.64 18.17 -17.49
C CYS A 112 11.42 19.18 -18.62
N ALA A 113 10.22 19.24 -19.20
CA ALA A 113 9.89 20.20 -20.25
C ALA A 113 9.99 21.65 -19.76
N ALA A 114 9.51 21.94 -18.55
CA ALA A 114 9.58 23.26 -17.95
C ALA A 114 11.04 23.71 -17.74
N LEU A 115 11.92 22.82 -17.27
CA LEU A 115 13.34 23.12 -17.13
C LEU A 115 14.05 23.33 -18.48
N ALA A 116 13.65 22.60 -19.52
CA ALA A 116 14.19 22.78 -20.86
C ALA A 116 13.75 24.12 -21.49
N MET A 117 12.50 24.54 -21.26
CA MET A 117 11.95 25.79 -21.80
C MET A 117 12.38 27.03 -21.01
N PHE A 118 12.53 26.89 -19.68
CA PHE A 118 12.79 28.01 -18.77
C PHE A 118 13.98 27.73 -17.83
N PRO A 119 15.19 27.53 -18.37
CA PRO A 119 16.36 27.14 -17.57
C PRO A 119 16.73 28.19 -16.49
N GLU A 120 16.52 29.47 -16.77
CA GLU A 120 16.77 30.57 -15.84
C GLU A 120 15.79 30.60 -14.65
N MET A 121 14.61 29.97 -14.79
CA MET A 121 13.58 29.91 -13.75
C MET A 121 13.63 28.59 -12.96
N TRP A 122 14.82 28.02 -12.79
CA TRP A 122 15.01 26.71 -12.15
C TRP A 122 14.26 26.56 -10.82
N TRP A 123 14.37 27.56 -9.93
CA TRP A 123 13.68 27.53 -8.63
C TRP A 123 12.15 27.49 -8.79
N THR A 124 11.60 28.34 -9.66
CA THR A 124 10.17 28.40 -9.91
C THR A 124 9.65 27.08 -10.47
N CYS A 125 10.30 26.54 -11.52
CA CYS A 125 9.93 25.24 -12.10
C CYS A 125 10.02 24.12 -11.07
N THR A 126 11.06 24.12 -10.23
CA THR A 126 11.30 23.09 -9.22
C THR A 126 10.28 23.14 -8.10
N LEU A 127 9.91 24.32 -7.60
CA LEU A 127 8.91 24.46 -6.54
C LEU A 127 7.49 24.20 -7.05
N CYS A 128 7.15 24.67 -8.26
CA CYS A 128 5.86 24.40 -8.91
C CYS A 128 5.67 22.92 -9.26
N PHE A 129 6.76 22.17 -9.45
CA PHE A 129 6.71 20.72 -9.54
C PHE A 129 6.65 20.08 -8.14
N GLY A 130 7.64 20.40 -7.30
CA GLY A 130 7.95 19.66 -6.08
C GLY A 130 6.85 19.71 -5.03
N ILE A 131 6.23 20.87 -4.80
CA ILE A 131 5.17 21.01 -3.79
C ILE A 131 3.93 20.20 -4.21
N PRO A 132 3.35 20.38 -5.41
CA PRO A 132 2.24 19.53 -5.85
C PRO A 132 2.62 18.05 -5.94
N PHE A 133 3.83 17.71 -6.38
CA PHE A 133 4.27 16.32 -6.49
C PHE A 133 4.31 15.63 -5.13
N SER A 134 4.81 16.33 -4.10
CA SER A 134 4.80 15.85 -2.71
C SER A 134 3.36 15.60 -2.23
N TYR A 135 2.42 16.50 -2.55
CA TYR A 135 1.01 16.31 -2.21
C TYR A 135 0.40 15.10 -2.90
N VAL A 136 0.67 14.89 -4.19
CA VAL A 136 0.19 13.71 -4.92
C VAL A 136 0.79 12.41 -4.35
N ALA A 137 2.05 12.42 -3.92
CA ALA A 137 2.65 11.29 -3.21
C ALA A 137 1.97 11.00 -1.86
N ILE A 138 1.51 12.02 -1.14
CA ILE A 138 0.66 11.82 0.06
C ILE A 138 -0.65 11.13 -0.33
N GLN A 139 -1.33 11.63 -1.36
CA GLN A 139 -2.60 11.04 -1.83
C GLN A 139 -2.44 9.59 -2.27
N GLN A 140 -1.29 9.24 -2.87
CA GLN A 140 -1.00 7.86 -3.24
C GLN A 140 -1.09 6.92 -2.04
N ILE A 141 -0.46 7.25 -0.91
CA ILE A 141 -0.50 6.40 0.30
C ILE A 141 -1.93 6.21 0.82
N TYR A 142 -2.73 7.28 0.88
CA TYR A 142 -4.12 7.16 1.32
C TYR A 142 -4.95 6.27 0.39
N ILE A 143 -4.77 6.41 -0.93
CA ILE A 143 -5.49 5.57 -1.90
C ILE A 143 -4.97 4.13 -1.87
N ASP A 144 -3.67 3.91 -1.71
CA ASP A 144 -3.10 2.58 -1.53
C ASP A 144 -3.72 1.88 -0.32
N HIS A 145 -3.78 2.58 0.82
CA HIS A 145 -4.41 2.11 2.04
C HIS A 145 -5.87 1.71 1.80
N ASP A 146 -6.66 2.59 1.16
CA ASP A 146 -8.05 2.30 0.84
C ASP A 146 -8.18 1.11 -0.12
N VAL A 147 -7.35 1.02 -1.16
CA VAL A 147 -7.33 -0.10 -2.11
C VAL A 147 -6.94 -1.40 -1.41
N MET A 148 -5.98 -1.40 -0.49
CA MET A 148 -5.61 -2.58 0.28
C MET A 148 -6.77 -3.13 1.10
N HIS A 149 -7.60 -2.25 1.70
CA HIS A 149 -8.76 -2.67 2.50
C HIS A 149 -10.02 -2.97 1.69
N GLY A 150 -10.31 -2.17 0.67
CA GLY A 150 -11.58 -2.21 -0.05
C GLY A 150 -11.53 -2.98 -1.37
N ALA A 151 -10.36 -3.03 -2.00
CA ALA A 151 -10.17 -3.59 -3.34
C ALA A 151 -8.83 -4.33 -3.48
N THR A 152 -8.49 -5.20 -2.52
CA THR A 152 -7.14 -5.80 -2.39
C THR A 152 -6.61 -6.47 -3.66
N PHE A 153 -7.48 -7.02 -4.51
CA PHE A 153 -7.09 -7.69 -5.73
C PHE A 153 -7.23 -6.74 -6.93
N PRO A 154 -6.14 -6.49 -7.69
CA PRO A 154 -6.19 -5.65 -8.87
C PRO A 154 -6.98 -6.29 -9.99
N VAL A 155 -7.61 -5.41 -10.77
CA VAL A 155 -8.37 -5.78 -11.97
C VAL A 155 -7.42 -6.16 -13.09
N TYR A 156 -6.28 -5.47 -13.19
CA TYR A 156 -5.25 -5.73 -14.19
C TYR A 156 -3.90 -6.03 -13.54
N GLU A 157 -3.17 -7.01 -14.07
CA GLU A 157 -1.88 -7.45 -13.51
C GLU A 157 -0.83 -6.34 -13.37
N PHE A 158 -0.84 -5.34 -14.26
CA PHE A 158 0.13 -4.24 -14.18
C PHE A 158 -0.10 -3.34 -12.96
N GLN A 159 -1.31 -3.31 -12.41
CA GLN A 159 -1.64 -2.43 -11.28
C GLN A 159 -0.92 -2.84 -10.00
N LYS A 160 -0.47 -4.11 -9.90
CA LYS A 160 0.38 -4.61 -8.81
C LYS A 160 1.72 -3.88 -8.70
N PHE A 161 2.17 -3.22 -9.77
CA PHE A 161 3.42 -2.46 -9.76
C PHE A 161 3.23 -1.01 -9.33
N LEU A 162 1.99 -0.56 -9.12
CA LEU A 162 1.66 0.83 -8.85
C LEU A 162 1.67 1.19 -7.35
N THR A 163 2.13 0.28 -6.48
CA THR A 163 2.21 0.48 -5.02
C THR A 163 2.74 1.87 -4.70
N HIS A 164 4.03 2.11 -4.85
CA HIS A 164 4.65 3.40 -4.57
C HIS A 164 5.98 3.50 -5.35
N PRO A 165 5.93 3.41 -6.69
CA PRO A 165 7.14 3.23 -7.51
C PRO A 165 8.10 4.43 -7.47
N PHE A 166 7.62 5.60 -7.06
CA PHE A 166 8.45 6.80 -6.88
C PHE A 166 8.84 7.06 -5.41
N ALA A 167 8.43 6.22 -4.46
CA ALA A 167 8.83 6.40 -3.05
C ALA A 167 10.32 6.14 -2.84
N ASP A 168 10.89 5.19 -3.59
CA ASP A 168 12.31 4.89 -3.55
C ASP A 168 12.76 4.05 -4.76
N PHE A 169 14.06 3.75 -4.85
CA PHE A 169 14.65 2.93 -5.91
C PHE A 169 14.32 1.44 -5.82
N PHE A 170 13.91 0.97 -4.65
CA PHE A 170 13.43 -0.39 -4.42
C PHE A 170 12.37 -0.38 -3.34
N SER A 171 11.35 -1.22 -3.50
CA SER A 171 10.18 -1.23 -2.62
C SER A 171 9.46 -2.58 -2.63
N LEU A 172 8.45 -2.71 -1.76
CA LEU A 172 7.66 -3.93 -1.64
C LEU A 172 6.74 -4.12 -2.86
N PRO A 173 6.69 -5.34 -3.44
CA PRO A 173 5.62 -5.73 -4.38
C PRO A 173 4.25 -5.69 -3.70
N TRP A 174 3.17 -5.47 -4.46
CA TRP A 174 1.80 -5.38 -3.95
C TRP A 174 1.42 -6.52 -2.98
N GLU A 175 1.73 -7.78 -3.33
CA GLU A 175 1.37 -8.90 -2.44
C GLU A 175 2.14 -8.89 -1.12
N GLU A 176 3.39 -8.43 -1.10
CA GLU A 176 4.16 -8.29 0.15
C GLU A 176 3.71 -7.07 0.94
N PHE A 177 3.35 -5.98 0.27
CA PHE A 177 2.78 -4.78 0.90
C PHE A 177 1.43 -5.08 1.57
N VAL A 178 0.54 -5.80 0.89
CA VAL A 178 -0.73 -6.28 1.48
C VAL A 178 -0.50 -7.23 2.66
N LEU A 179 0.51 -8.11 2.59
CA LEU A 179 0.80 -9.05 3.68
C LEU A 179 1.39 -8.34 4.90
N GLU A 180 2.25 -7.38 4.68
CA GLU A 180 2.81 -6.51 5.70
C GLU A 180 1.68 -5.69 6.35
N HIS A 181 0.88 -4.99 5.56
CA HIS A 181 -0.28 -4.22 6.03
C HIS A 181 -1.27 -5.07 6.83
N ASN A 182 -1.56 -6.30 6.37
CA ASN A 182 -2.41 -7.22 7.12
C ASN A 182 -1.75 -7.74 8.40
N ARG A 183 -0.42 -7.87 8.45
CA ARG A 183 0.31 -8.23 9.66
C ARG A 183 0.26 -7.08 10.67
N HIS A 184 0.43 -5.84 10.21
CA HIS A 184 0.25 -4.62 11.01
C HIS A 184 -1.18 -4.52 11.56
N HIS A 185 -2.21 -4.81 10.75
CA HIS A 185 -3.61 -4.81 11.21
C HIS A 185 -4.04 -6.00 12.07
N ALA A 186 -3.43 -7.16 11.87
CA ALA A 186 -3.64 -8.30 12.76
C ALA A 186 -3.15 -7.96 14.18
N SER A 187 -2.04 -7.23 14.32
CA SER A 187 -1.63 -6.65 15.59
C SER A 187 -2.54 -5.52 16.09
N THR A 188 -3.35 -4.84 15.25
CA THR A 188 -4.25 -3.76 15.71
C THR A 188 -5.55 -4.26 16.34
N VAL A 189 -6.10 -5.40 15.92
CA VAL A 189 -7.19 -6.08 16.67
C VAL A 189 -6.70 -6.46 18.07
N ASP A 190 -5.42 -6.79 18.14
CA ASP A 190 -4.65 -7.08 19.34
C ASP A 190 -4.17 -5.81 20.09
N LEU A 191 -4.08 -4.63 19.47
CA LEU A 191 -3.82 -3.37 20.19
C LEU A 191 -5.05 -2.86 20.96
N LEU A 192 -6.26 -3.31 20.59
CA LEU A 192 -7.45 -3.04 21.40
C LEU A 192 -7.66 -4.06 22.52
N ILE A 193 -7.04 -5.26 22.51
CA ILE A 193 -7.24 -6.28 23.57
C ILE A 193 -6.00 -7.06 24.04
N GLN A 194 -4.97 -7.35 23.25
CA GLN A 194 -3.75 -8.07 23.68
C GLN A 194 -2.66 -8.01 22.61
N GLY A 195 -1.58 -7.24 22.79
CA GLY A 195 -0.48 -7.22 21.83
C GLY A 195 0.18 -8.59 21.69
N GLU A 196 0.05 -9.23 20.52
CA GLU A 196 0.86 -10.37 20.11
C GLU A 196 1.00 -10.45 18.56
N PHE A 197 2.26 -10.39 18.10
CA PHE A 197 2.77 -10.88 16.80
C PHE A 197 2.34 -10.17 15.49
N GLY A 198 2.89 -8.97 15.33
CA GLY A 198 3.27 -8.39 14.05
C GLY A 198 4.41 -7.43 14.36
N TRP A 199 5.55 -7.48 13.67
CA TRP A 199 6.55 -6.43 13.89
C TRP A 199 5.91 -5.13 13.40
N ASP A 200 5.61 -4.25 14.33
CA ASP A 200 5.03 -2.95 14.07
C ASP A 200 6.17 -1.93 14.10
N PRO A 201 6.43 -1.16 13.03
CA PRO A 201 7.34 -0.01 13.13
C PRO A 201 6.91 0.95 14.26
N GLU A 202 5.65 0.90 14.70
CA GLU A 202 5.17 1.59 15.89
C GLU A 202 5.63 0.96 17.21
N GLU A 203 6.00 -0.32 17.32
CA GLU A 203 6.60 -0.85 18.56
C GLU A 203 7.90 -0.14 18.89
N PHE A 204 8.72 0.18 17.88
CA PHE A 204 9.92 0.99 18.07
C PHE A 204 9.57 2.43 18.46
N HIS A 205 8.52 2.98 17.84
CA HIS A 205 8.00 4.31 18.17
C HIS A 205 7.44 4.39 19.60
N TYR A 206 6.59 3.45 20.00
CA TYR A 206 6.04 3.29 21.34
C TYR A 206 7.12 2.95 22.35
N ALA A 207 8.08 2.08 22.05
CA ALA A 207 9.21 1.81 22.94
C ALA A 207 10.06 3.08 23.15
N LEU A 208 10.31 3.86 22.10
CA LEU A 208 10.95 5.16 22.21
C LEU A 208 10.08 6.14 23.01
N GLN A 209 8.78 6.21 22.79
CA GLN A 209 7.86 7.07 23.53
C GLN A 209 7.66 6.64 24.98
N GLN A 210 7.75 5.35 25.33
CA GLN A 210 7.66 4.86 26.70
C GLN A 210 8.99 5.06 27.44
N TRP A 211 10.11 4.81 26.77
CA TRP A 211 11.44 5.02 27.33
C TRP A 211 11.79 6.50 27.49
N ALA A 212 11.36 7.34 26.56
CA ALA A 212 11.71 8.76 26.47
C ALA A 212 10.53 9.71 26.70
N GLY A 213 9.33 9.22 26.99
CA GLY A 213 8.08 9.99 26.95
C GLY A 213 8.04 11.26 27.79
N PRO A 214 7.11 12.18 27.49
CA PRO A 214 6.98 13.47 28.17
C PRO A 214 6.78 13.35 29.69
N TRP A 215 6.25 12.22 30.14
CA TRP A 215 5.99 11.89 31.55
C TRP A 215 7.02 10.94 32.17
N SER A 216 8.06 10.55 31.42
CA SER A 216 9.13 9.68 31.90
C SER A 216 10.26 10.47 32.57
N SER A 217 11.09 9.79 33.38
CA SER A 217 12.34 10.36 33.91
C SER A 217 13.36 10.73 32.81
N ASN A 218 13.11 10.33 31.56
CA ASN A 218 13.92 10.58 30.39
C ASN A 218 13.26 11.57 29.40
N TRP A 219 12.30 12.39 29.82
CA TRP A 219 11.54 13.30 28.94
C TRP A 219 12.39 14.14 27.96
N TYR A 220 13.62 14.50 28.33
CA TYR A 220 14.53 15.23 27.45
C TYR A 220 14.97 14.42 26.23
N LYS A 221 14.93 13.09 26.30
CA LYS A 221 15.16 12.19 25.17
C LYS A 221 14.00 12.21 24.18
N TYR A 222 12.77 12.53 24.60
CA TYR A 222 11.63 12.77 23.69
C TYR A 222 11.98 13.85 22.66
N ILE A 223 12.61 14.92 23.13
CA ILE A 223 13.07 16.06 22.33
C ILE A 223 14.22 15.65 21.39
N LEU A 224 14.98 14.60 21.74
CA LEU A 224 16.08 14.08 20.94
C LEU A 224 15.66 12.95 19.99
N THR A 225 14.48 12.34 20.15
CA THR A 225 14.04 11.21 19.34
C THR A 225 12.92 11.61 18.38
N VAL A 226 11.88 12.30 18.86
CA VAL A 226 10.68 12.64 18.07
C VAL A 226 10.97 13.59 16.90
N PRO A 227 11.79 14.65 17.04
CA PRO A 227 12.11 15.52 15.90
C PRO A 227 12.96 14.87 14.80
N PHE A 228 13.60 13.73 15.08
CA PHE A 228 14.40 12.99 14.09
C PHE A 228 13.60 11.94 13.34
N ILE A 229 12.40 11.57 13.81
CA ILE A 229 11.54 10.60 13.12
C ILE A 229 11.16 11.04 11.69
N PRO A 230 10.86 12.33 11.43
CA PRO A 230 10.71 12.84 10.06
C PRO A 230 11.94 12.58 9.18
N VAL A 231 13.14 12.72 9.74
CA VAL A 231 14.41 12.50 9.03
C VAL A 231 14.62 11.01 8.77
N ILE A 232 14.29 10.17 9.74
CA ILE A 232 14.36 8.70 9.62
C ILE A 232 13.41 8.19 8.54
N HIS A 233 12.15 8.64 8.56
CA HIS A 233 11.16 8.35 7.52
C HIS A 233 11.59 8.86 6.14
N PHE A 234 12.22 10.04 6.08
CA PHE A 234 12.80 10.58 4.86
C PHE A 234 13.87 9.67 4.24
N PHE A 235 14.64 8.95 5.06
CA PHE A 235 15.61 7.96 4.58
C PHE A 235 15.00 6.59 4.27
N GLY A 236 13.69 6.40 4.47
CA GLY A 236 12.95 5.24 3.97
C GLY A 236 12.71 4.13 4.98
N LEU A 237 12.70 4.47 6.28
CA LEU A 237 12.23 3.60 7.37
C LEU A 237 10.70 3.67 7.58
N ASN A 238 9.97 4.16 6.58
CA ASN A 238 8.51 4.08 6.50
C ASN A 238 8.09 2.92 5.57
N ASP A 239 6.83 2.51 5.62
CA ASP A 239 6.36 1.26 4.99
C ASP A 239 6.44 1.25 3.45
N THR A 240 6.78 2.40 2.84
CA THR A 240 7.02 2.55 1.40
C THR A 240 8.47 2.81 1.02
N GLY A 241 9.35 2.87 2.01
CA GLY A 241 10.77 3.13 1.85
C GLY A 241 11.61 1.88 1.64
N SER A 242 12.79 2.10 1.08
CA SER A 242 13.68 1.00 0.73
C SER A 242 14.35 0.36 1.96
N LEU A 243 14.68 1.13 3.00
CA LEU A 243 15.19 0.56 4.26
C LEU A 243 14.16 -0.38 4.90
N PHE A 244 12.89 0.02 4.88
CA PHE A 244 11.79 -0.85 5.32
C PHE A 244 11.67 -2.11 4.47
N ALA A 245 11.74 -2.00 3.13
CA ALA A 245 11.70 -3.16 2.25
C ALA A 245 12.84 -4.15 2.54
N LEU A 246 14.05 -3.66 2.83
CA LEU A 246 15.18 -4.51 3.24
C LEU A 246 14.92 -5.19 4.56
N GLU A 247 14.44 -4.44 5.56
CA GLU A 247 14.09 -4.98 6.86
C GLU A 247 13.04 -6.08 6.74
N TRP A 248 11.95 -5.84 5.99
CA TRP A 248 10.96 -6.84 5.68
C TRP A 248 11.58 -8.07 5.00
N TRP A 249 12.45 -7.91 4.01
CA TRP A 249 13.09 -9.02 3.31
C TRP A 249 14.12 -9.80 4.14
N MET A 250 14.65 -9.22 5.22
CA MET A 250 15.49 -9.94 6.19
C MET A 250 14.68 -10.87 7.08
N HIS A 251 13.39 -10.58 7.28
CA HIS A 251 12.51 -11.33 8.18
C HIS A 251 11.45 -12.16 7.47
N PHE A 252 11.10 -11.82 6.22
CA PHE A 252 10.07 -12.48 5.43
C PHE A 252 10.64 -13.09 4.12
N PRO A 253 10.21 -14.32 3.75
CA PRO A 253 9.23 -15.17 4.43
C PRO A 253 9.81 -15.91 5.65
N ASP A 254 8.95 -16.19 6.62
CA ASP A 254 9.32 -16.97 7.80
C ASP A 254 9.94 -18.32 7.41
N GLU A 255 10.89 -18.78 8.23
CA GLU A 255 11.51 -20.08 8.08
C GLU A 255 10.44 -21.18 8.10
N GLY A 256 10.53 -22.10 7.14
CA GLY A 256 9.73 -23.32 7.14
C GLY A 256 10.10 -24.24 8.29
N ALA A 257 9.26 -25.27 8.52
CA ALA A 257 9.39 -26.20 9.64
C ALA A 257 10.85 -26.68 9.87
N GLY A 258 11.33 -26.49 11.10
CA GLY A 258 12.69 -26.85 11.53
C GLY A 258 13.78 -25.87 11.10
N GLY A 259 13.45 -24.59 10.92
CA GLY A 259 14.40 -23.53 10.56
C GLY A 259 14.91 -23.62 9.12
N LYS A 260 14.14 -24.27 8.24
CA LYS A 260 14.53 -24.47 6.83
C LYS A 260 14.06 -23.30 5.99
N CYS A 261 14.75 -23.01 4.90
CA CYS A 261 14.30 -22.01 3.92
C CYS A 261 12.85 -22.30 3.49
N ASN A 262 12.04 -21.24 3.42
CA ASN A 262 10.66 -21.32 2.96
C ASN A 262 10.61 -21.97 1.56
N LYS A 263 9.76 -23.00 1.39
CA LYS A 263 9.69 -23.77 0.14
C LYS A 263 9.32 -22.94 -1.08
N GLU A 264 8.64 -21.81 -0.88
CA GLU A 264 8.21 -20.89 -1.94
C GLU A 264 9.20 -19.74 -2.17
N PHE A 265 10.30 -19.66 -1.42
CA PHE A 265 11.24 -18.53 -1.50
C PHE A 265 11.75 -18.28 -2.91
N TRP A 266 12.38 -19.29 -3.51
CA TRP A 266 12.99 -19.17 -4.84
C TRP A 266 11.98 -19.25 -5.99
N SER A 267 10.84 -19.90 -5.79
CA SER A 267 9.85 -20.12 -6.85
C SER A 267 8.77 -19.04 -6.93
N LYS A 268 8.51 -18.33 -5.84
CA LYS A 268 7.43 -17.32 -5.74
C LYS A 268 7.97 -15.96 -5.32
N TRP A 269 8.63 -15.87 -4.17
CA TRP A 269 8.97 -14.57 -3.56
C TRP A 269 10.07 -13.85 -4.33
N VAL A 270 11.20 -14.52 -4.59
CA VAL A 270 12.31 -13.92 -5.34
C VAL A 270 11.89 -13.46 -6.75
N PRO A 271 11.21 -14.27 -7.58
CA PRO A 271 10.76 -13.82 -8.89
C PRO A 271 9.83 -12.58 -8.85
N ARG A 272 8.95 -12.50 -7.85
CA ARG A 272 8.05 -11.34 -7.68
C ARG A 272 8.81 -10.08 -7.30
N ARG A 273 9.73 -10.17 -6.32
CA ARG A 273 10.62 -9.06 -5.93
C ARG A 273 11.43 -8.56 -7.12
N VAL A 274 12.01 -9.48 -7.90
CA VAL A 274 12.79 -9.12 -9.10
C VAL A 274 11.90 -8.44 -10.14
N LYS A 275 10.71 -8.98 -10.43
CA LYS A 275 9.79 -8.39 -11.42
C LYS A 275 9.36 -6.98 -11.03
N HIS A 276 8.97 -6.78 -9.77
CA HIS A 276 8.59 -5.47 -9.22
C HIS A 276 9.73 -4.47 -9.25
N ASN A 277 10.89 -4.84 -8.69
CA ASN A 277 12.02 -3.93 -8.63
C ASN A 277 12.62 -3.66 -10.02
N SER A 278 12.50 -4.58 -10.98
CA SER A 278 12.84 -4.29 -12.38
C SER A 278 11.95 -3.20 -12.97
N PHE A 279 10.64 -3.22 -12.66
CA PHE A 279 9.73 -2.15 -13.07
C PHE A 279 10.10 -0.81 -12.43
N VAL A 280 10.34 -0.79 -11.12
CA VAL A 280 10.76 0.42 -10.38
C VAL A 280 12.08 0.97 -10.93
N LEU A 281 13.07 0.12 -11.15
CA LEU A 281 14.36 0.50 -11.74
C LEU A 281 14.20 1.04 -13.16
N CYS A 282 13.31 0.46 -13.98
CA CYS A 282 13.00 0.99 -15.31
C CYS A 282 12.41 2.40 -15.23
N LEU A 283 11.49 2.67 -14.29
CA LEU A 283 10.95 4.01 -14.09
C LEU A 283 12.04 5.00 -13.68
N TRP A 284 12.88 4.66 -12.72
CA TRP A 284 13.99 5.53 -12.32
C TRP A 284 15.04 5.72 -13.41
N ALA A 285 15.28 4.72 -14.26
CA ALA A 285 16.11 4.88 -15.45
C ALA A 285 15.50 5.87 -16.45
N LEU A 286 14.17 5.88 -16.63
CA LEU A 286 13.50 6.89 -17.44
C LEU A 286 13.64 8.28 -16.83
N VAL A 287 13.46 8.42 -15.51
CA VAL A 287 13.70 9.69 -14.79
C VAL A 287 15.15 10.16 -14.98
N TRP A 288 16.12 9.25 -14.88
CA TRP A 288 17.52 9.55 -15.15
C TRP A 288 17.73 10.08 -16.56
N LEU A 289 17.18 9.40 -17.57
CA LEU A 289 17.32 9.81 -18.97
C LEU A 289 16.68 11.18 -19.24
N LEU A 290 15.54 11.50 -18.62
CA LEU A 290 14.95 12.84 -18.67
C LEU A 290 15.91 13.92 -18.15
N GLY A 291 16.69 13.59 -17.12
CA GLY A 291 17.72 14.46 -16.57
C GLY A 291 18.95 14.71 -17.44
N THR A 292 19.02 14.13 -18.64
CA THR A 292 20.22 14.13 -19.50
C THR A 292 20.00 14.93 -20.78
N TYR A 293 19.83 14.23 -21.91
CA TYR A 293 19.74 14.81 -23.25
C TYR A 293 18.66 15.91 -23.36
N PRO A 294 17.43 15.76 -22.83
CA PRO A 294 16.41 16.81 -22.91
C PRO A 294 16.82 18.13 -22.23
N LEU A 295 17.72 18.07 -21.25
CA LEU A 295 18.21 19.23 -20.50
C LEU A 295 19.62 19.67 -20.95
N GLY A 296 20.14 19.11 -22.05
CA GLY A 296 21.49 19.40 -22.55
C GLY A 296 22.62 18.89 -21.64
N ARG A 297 22.34 17.91 -20.79
CA ARG A 297 23.31 17.35 -19.81
C ARG A 297 23.85 15.99 -20.27
N PRO A 298 25.13 15.65 -19.95
CA PRO A 298 25.68 14.33 -20.25
C PRO A 298 24.99 13.24 -19.42
N LEU A 299 25.11 11.97 -19.85
CA LEU A 299 24.51 10.82 -19.16
C LEU A 299 24.95 10.71 -17.69
N SER A 300 26.18 11.14 -17.38
CA SER A 300 26.75 11.16 -16.03
C SER A 300 26.06 12.15 -15.07
N GLU A 301 25.22 13.05 -15.57
CA GLU A 301 24.55 14.08 -14.77
C GLU A 301 23.04 13.85 -14.59
N GLY A 302 22.49 12.75 -15.11
CA GLY A 302 21.06 12.41 -14.96
C GLY A 302 20.61 12.31 -13.49
N TRP A 303 21.52 11.94 -12.60
CA TRP A 303 21.28 11.89 -11.16
C TRP A 303 20.79 13.21 -10.58
N ARG A 304 21.12 14.37 -11.16
CA ARG A 304 20.69 15.68 -10.65
C ARG A 304 19.18 15.84 -10.72
N PHE A 305 18.56 15.31 -11.78
CA PHE A 305 17.11 15.33 -11.95
C PHE A 305 16.44 14.27 -11.08
N VAL A 306 17.01 13.05 -11.06
CA VAL A 306 16.59 11.95 -10.17
C VAL A 306 16.58 12.40 -8.72
N PHE A 307 17.62 13.10 -8.28
CA PHE A 307 17.74 13.62 -6.91
C PHE A 307 16.59 14.57 -6.58
N THR A 308 16.25 15.51 -7.46
CA THR A 308 15.14 16.44 -7.21
C THR A 308 13.79 15.71 -7.16
N VAL A 309 13.53 14.80 -8.10
CA VAL A 309 12.28 14.01 -8.11
C VAL A 309 12.19 13.15 -6.85
N SER A 310 13.26 12.43 -6.52
CA SER A 310 13.36 11.60 -5.31
C SER A 310 13.18 12.42 -4.04
N PHE A 311 13.82 13.59 -3.93
CA PHE A 311 13.69 14.46 -2.77
C PHE A 311 12.23 14.85 -2.50
N PHE A 312 11.50 15.34 -3.50
CA PHE A 312 10.09 15.73 -3.31
C PHE A 312 9.17 14.53 -3.15
N ALA A 313 9.45 13.40 -3.81
CA ALA A 313 8.75 12.15 -3.55
C ALA A 313 8.87 11.75 -2.07
N ARG A 314 10.11 11.73 -1.56
CA ARG A 314 10.43 11.42 -0.16
C ARG A 314 9.76 12.36 0.81
N VAL A 315 9.72 13.67 0.53
CA VAL A 315 8.96 14.63 1.36
C VAL A 315 7.50 14.19 1.46
N GLY A 316 6.84 13.90 0.33
CA GLY A 316 5.43 13.51 0.30
C GLY A 316 5.16 12.18 1.02
N PHE A 317 5.85 11.11 0.62
CA PHE A 317 5.67 9.78 1.22
C PHE A 317 5.99 9.78 2.72
N SER A 318 7.05 10.48 3.14
CA SER A 318 7.39 10.58 4.57
C SER A 318 6.37 11.39 5.35
N ALA A 319 5.84 12.48 4.77
CA ALA A 319 4.79 13.25 5.41
C ALA A 319 3.53 12.42 5.64
N ALA A 320 3.10 11.62 4.64
CA ALA A 320 1.93 10.75 4.80
C ALA A 320 2.10 9.80 5.99
N TRP A 321 3.22 9.08 6.05
CA TRP A 321 3.51 8.17 7.15
C TRP A 321 3.68 8.90 8.48
N MET A 322 4.31 10.07 8.53
CA MET A 322 4.35 10.86 9.76
C MET A 322 2.96 11.15 10.34
N PHE A 323 1.97 11.44 9.50
CA PHE A 323 0.61 11.69 9.97
C PHE A 323 -0.14 10.39 10.30
N ILE A 324 0.07 9.33 9.51
CA ILE A 324 -0.64 8.04 9.65
C ILE A 324 -0.08 7.17 10.78
N THR A 325 1.23 7.14 11.02
CA THR A 325 1.86 6.26 12.01
C THR A 325 2.42 7.00 13.21
N ASN A 326 2.86 8.26 13.10
CA ASN A 326 3.46 8.93 14.27
C ASN A 326 2.47 9.80 15.03
N PHE A 327 1.61 10.57 14.35
CA PHE A 327 0.70 11.50 15.02
C PHE A 327 -0.47 10.76 15.67
N THR A 328 -1.17 9.94 14.89
CA THR A 328 -2.33 9.11 15.29
C THR A 328 -1.98 8.02 16.30
N HIS A 329 -0.71 7.63 16.42
CA HIS A 329 -0.26 6.64 17.41
C HIS A 329 0.61 7.29 18.51
N SER A 330 0.61 8.62 18.61
CA SER A 330 1.32 9.31 19.68
C SER A 330 0.60 9.20 21.03
N LEU A 331 1.36 9.11 22.12
CA LEU A 331 0.80 9.17 23.48
C LEU A 331 -0.17 10.34 23.70
N PRO A 332 0.11 11.58 23.26
CA PRO A 332 -0.84 12.69 23.40
C PRO A 332 -2.14 12.49 22.61
N TRP A 333 -2.08 11.90 21.41
CA TRP A 333 -3.27 11.65 20.60
C TRP A 333 -4.13 10.54 21.20
N ASN A 334 -3.50 9.46 21.67
CA ASN A 334 -4.19 8.39 22.40
C ASN A 334 -4.79 8.89 23.72
N GLU A 335 -4.09 9.76 24.46
CA GLU A 335 -4.64 10.42 25.65
C GLU A 335 -5.83 11.33 25.31
N PHE A 336 -5.77 12.09 24.21
CA PHE A 336 -6.89 12.89 23.71
C PHE A 336 -8.11 12.02 23.39
N LEU A 337 -7.93 10.93 22.63
CA LEU A 337 -9.01 9.98 22.32
C LEU A 337 -9.57 9.28 23.57
N ALA A 338 -8.73 9.00 24.56
CA ALA A 338 -9.15 8.40 25.84
C ALA A 338 -9.91 9.39 26.74
N GLN A 339 -9.65 10.69 26.60
CA GLN A 339 -10.32 11.74 27.36
C GLN A 339 -11.69 12.13 26.75
N ASP A 340 -11.89 11.92 25.45
CA ASP A 340 -13.18 12.09 24.77
C ASP A 340 -14.16 10.94 25.15
N ARG A 341 -14.67 11.03 26.38
CA ARG A 341 -15.85 10.31 26.85
C ARG A 341 -17.08 10.76 26.05
N PHE A 342 -17.31 10.14 24.90
CA PHE A 342 -18.62 10.13 24.24
C PHE A 342 -19.60 9.11 24.88
N VAL A 343 -19.48 8.81 26.18
CA VAL A 343 -20.35 7.85 26.89
C VAL A 343 -20.71 8.32 28.31
N SER A 344 -20.94 9.61 28.56
CA SER A 344 -21.54 9.99 29.86
C SER A 344 -22.63 11.05 29.87
N ASP A 345 -23.12 11.55 28.73
CA ASP A 345 -24.25 12.49 28.72
C ASP A 345 -25.24 12.28 27.55
N LEU A 346 -25.65 11.02 27.30
CA LEU A 346 -26.87 10.70 26.53
C LEU A 346 -27.73 9.68 27.27
#